data_AF-A0A7M7M846-F1
#
_entry.id   AF-A0A7M7M846-F1
#
_cell.length_a   1.000
_cell.length_b   1.000
_cell.length_c   1.000
_cell.angle_alpha   90.00
_cell.angle_beta   90.00
_cell.angle_gamma   90.00
#
_symmetry.space_group_name_H-M   'P 1'
#
loop_
_entity.id
_entity.type
_entity.pdbx_description
1 polymer ?
#
loop_
_entity_poly.entity_id
_entity_poly.type
_entity_poly.pdbx_seq_one_letter_code
_entity_poly.pdbx_strand_id
1 'polypeptide(L)'
;MPLVINDQVLDFMPVDTHSLFERFPHFKDMSSLLVSQVAKVVSPHGLLYIHQRELAVTAASDKHVSIIGTDDMTTCQCVIIRHTGNGAVGLGHFDGNGIEDGVSKIIHKLHDLSHEQYQGPELDLRSAVFFTGSRDVKHVMFDVYDCSLGLMKIGPFNYEPMRGVDLWLQQSDDFILQNLSTSPEVEPAHFVMNVRATFKFIQQNPFPTVTVFPDNTAHFFRKNEHGLWDICRYDFR
;
A
#
# COMPACT_ATOMS: atom_id res chain seq x y z
N MET A 1 2.83 -13.37 11.76
CA MET A 1 3.81 -12.30 12.04
C MET A 1 4.20 -12.38 13.50
N PRO A 2 5.49 -12.45 13.84
CA PRO A 2 5.92 -12.38 15.24
C PRO A 2 5.72 -10.97 15.81
N LEU A 3 5.49 -10.87 17.12
CA LEU A 3 5.55 -9.59 17.83
C LEU A 3 7.02 -9.22 18.02
N VAL A 4 7.39 -7.97 17.70
CA VAL A 4 8.76 -7.45 17.79
C VAL A 4 8.76 -6.21 18.67
N ILE A 5 9.69 -6.13 19.62
CA ILE A 5 9.88 -4.98 20.50
C ILE A 5 11.37 -4.62 20.47
N ASN A 6 11.70 -3.35 20.17
CA ASN A 6 13.09 -2.88 20.01
C ASN A 6 13.93 -3.77 19.07
N ASP A 7 13.37 -4.09 17.90
CA ASP A 7 13.97 -4.96 16.87
C ASP A 7 14.25 -6.42 17.33
N GLN A 8 13.74 -6.83 18.48
CA GLN A 8 13.84 -8.19 18.99
C GLN A 8 12.50 -8.90 18.88
N VAL A 9 12.50 -10.08 18.24
CA VAL A 9 11.34 -10.98 18.25
C VAL A 9 11.07 -11.38 19.70
N LEU A 10 9.82 -11.18 20.12
CA LEU A 10 9.38 -11.61 21.44
C LEU A 10 9.19 -13.12 21.43
N ASP A 11 10.10 -13.83 22.09
CA ASP A 11 10.16 -15.29 22.19
C ASP A 11 9.48 -15.85 23.45
N PHE A 12 8.89 -14.97 24.26
CA PHE A 12 8.12 -15.32 25.45
C PHE A 12 6.82 -14.51 25.48
N MET A 13 5.81 -15.00 26.19
CA MET A 13 4.58 -14.24 26.44
C MET A 13 4.65 -13.63 27.84
N PRO A 14 4.61 -12.29 28.00
CA PRO A 14 4.50 -11.67 29.31
C PRO A 14 3.23 -12.16 29.99
N VAL A 15 3.35 -12.55 31.26
CA VAL A 15 2.22 -13.10 32.04
C VAL A 15 1.24 -11.99 32.43
N ASP A 16 1.74 -10.76 32.54
CA ASP A 16 0.99 -9.56 32.92
C ASP A 16 1.70 -8.29 32.42
N THR A 17 1.07 -7.13 32.64
CA THR A 17 1.65 -5.83 32.27
C THR A 17 2.84 -5.42 33.14
N HIS A 18 2.93 -5.94 34.36
CA HIS A 18 4.05 -5.67 35.28
C HIS A 18 5.36 -6.23 34.71
N SER A 19 5.38 -7.52 34.39
CA SER A 19 6.50 -8.22 33.76
C SER A 19 6.86 -7.63 32.39
N LEU A 20 5.85 -7.17 31.62
CA LEU A 20 6.10 -6.42 30.38
C LEU A 20 6.86 -5.11 30.65
N PHE A 21 6.45 -4.32 31.65
CA PHE A 21 7.10 -3.04 31.96
C PHE A 21 8.46 -3.19 32.63
N GLU A 22 8.68 -4.23 33.43
CA GLU A 22 10.03 -4.53 33.95
C GLU A 22 11.00 -4.83 32.80
N ARG A 23 10.54 -5.56 31.78
CA ARG A 23 11.38 -5.91 30.63
C ARG A 23 11.55 -4.76 29.64
N PHE A 24 10.50 -3.95 29.46
CA PHE A 24 10.46 -2.85 28.50
C PHE A 24 10.00 -1.54 29.17
N PRO A 25 10.86 -0.90 29.99
CA PRO A 25 10.48 0.25 30.81
C PRO A 25 9.96 1.45 30.03
N HIS A 26 10.40 1.64 28.77
CA HIS A 26 9.96 2.73 27.91
C HIS A 26 8.44 2.74 27.66
N PHE A 27 7.76 1.58 27.75
CA PHE A 27 6.30 1.55 27.67
C PHE A 27 5.61 2.18 28.89
N LYS A 28 6.26 2.18 30.06
CA LYS A 28 5.76 2.86 31.25
C LYS A 28 5.80 4.38 31.08
N ASP A 29 6.84 4.90 30.43
CA ASP A 29 6.94 6.33 30.12
C ASP A 29 5.88 6.73 29.09
N MET A 30 5.71 5.95 28.01
CA MET A 30 4.67 6.19 27.01
C MET A 30 3.24 6.09 27.58
N SER A 31 2.98 5.12 28.46
CA SER A 31 1.66 4.99 29.09
C SER A 31 1.37 6.16 30.03
N SER A 32 2.39 6.65 30.75
CA SER A 32 2.26 7.84 31.61
C SER A 32 1.87 9.08 30.80
N LEU A 33 2.43 9.25 29.61
CA LEU A 33 2.04 10.32 28.69
C LEU A 33 0.58 10.20 28.26
N LEU A 34 0.12 9.00 27.89
CA LEU A 34 -1.28 8.77 27.50
C LEU A 34 -2.25 9.04 28.67
N VAL A 35 -1.93 8.54 29.86
CA VAL A 35 -2.75 8.72 31.08
C VAL A 35 -2.80 10.18 31.50
N SER A 36 -1.75 10.96 31.24
CA SER A 36 -1.71 12.39 31.58
C SER A 36 -2.58 13.27 30.67
N GLN A 37 -3.10 12.74 29.56
CA GLN A 37 -3.91 13.52 28.63
C GLN A 37 -5.29 13.84 29.21
N VAL A 38 -5.75 15.07 28.98
CA VAL A 38 -7.12 15.47 29.32
C VAL A 38 -8.07 14.84 28.30
N ALA A 39 -9.12 14.18 28.78
CA ALA A 39 -10.17 13.62 27.94
C ALA A 39 -10.78 14.70 27.05
N LYS A 40 -10.92 14.40 25.75
CA LYS A 40 -11.47 15.32 24.76
C LYS A 40 -12.85 14.84 24.33
N VAL A 41 -13.79 15.79 24.22
CA VAL A 41 -15.05 15.52 23.52
C VAL A 41 -14.78 15.55 22.02
N VAL A 42 -15.08 14.44 21.35
CA VAL A 42 -14.84 14.27 19.91
C VAL A 42 -16.12 14.58 19.14
N SER A 43 -16.00 15.37 18.07
CA SER A 43 -17.11 15.69 17.16
C SER A 43 -17.54 14.46 16.36
N PRO A 44 -18.83 14.29 16.04
CA PRO A 44 -19.28 13.20 15.18
C PRO A 44 -18.82 13.37 13.71
N HIS A 45 -18.36 14.55 13.31
CA HIS A 45 -17.92 14.79 11.94
C HIS A 45 -16.68 13.98 11.61
N GLY A 46 -16.82 13.05 10.66
CA GLY A 46 -15.74 12.16 10.23
C GLY A 46 -15.33 11.12 11.28
N LEU A 47 -16.14 10.92 12.33
CA LEU A 47 -15.94 9.90 13.35
C LEU A 47 -16.55 8.57 12.90
N LEU A 48 -15.73 7.52 12.91
CA LEU A 48 -16.17 6.13 12.91
C LEU A 48 -16.03 5.58 14.34
N TYR A 49 -17.16 5.49 15.05
CA TYR A 49 -17.22 4.93 16.39
C TYR A 49 -17.37 3.40 16.31
N ILE A 50 -16.57 2.68 17.10
CA ILE A 50 -16.50 1.21 17.14
C ILE A 50 -17.02 0.75 18.50
N HIS A 51 -18.11 -0.02 18.49
CA HIS A 51 -18.72 -0.52 19.71
C HIS A 51 -18.04 -1.83 20.19
N GLN A 52 -18.40 -2.28 21.39
CA GLN A 52 -17.94 -3.57 21.93
C GLN A 52 -18.21 -4.73 20.95
N ARG A 53 -17.20 -5.58 20.74
CA ARG A 53 -17.17 -6.71 19.77
C ARG A 53 -17.19 -6.28 18.30
N GLU A 54 -16.86 -5.03 18.00
CA GLU A 54 -16.67 -4.55 16.64
C GLU A 54 -15.20 -4.26 16.34
N LEU A 55 -14.89 -4.22 15.04
CA LEU A 55 -13.61 -3.77 14.51
C LEU A 55 -13.83 -3.04 13.21
N ALA A 56 -12.94 -2.09 12.90
CA ALA A 56 -12.87 -1.49 11.58
C ALA A 56 -11.42 -1.22 11.18
N VAL A 57 -11.20 -1.09 9.87
CA VAL A 57 -9.95 -0.68 9.27
C VAL A 57 -10.25 0.39 8.24
N THR A 58 -9.49 1.48 8.26
CA THR A 58 -9.58 2.58 7.29
C THR A 58 -8.19 2.94 6.76
N ALA A 59 -8.15 3.55 5.58
CA ALA A 59 -6.93 4.02 4.93
C ALA A 59 -6.70 5.51 5.22
N ALA A 60 -5.46 5.98 5.15
CA ALA A 60 -5.17 7.41 5.28
C ALA A 60 -5.80 8.27 4.15
N SER A 61 -6.17 7.64 3.04
CA SER A 61 -6.83 8.25 1.89
C SER A 61 -8.36 8.32 2.01
N ASP A 62 -8.95 7.73 3.06
CA ASP A 62 -10.40 7.76 3.27
C ASP A 62 -10.88 9.20 3.52
N LYS A 63 -11.78 9.67 2.66
CA LYS A 63 -12.30 11.05 2.70
C LYS A 63 -13.46 11.22 3.69
N HIS A 64 -14.04 10.13 4.17
CA HIS A 64 -15.22 10.14 5.02
C HIS A 64 -14.87 9.91 6.49
N VAL A 65 -13.79 9.16 6.76
CA VAL A 65 -13.34 8.84 8.11
C VAL A 65 -12.01 9.55 8.39
N SER A 66 -12.03 10.44 9.37
CA SER A 66 -10.83 11.15 9.87
C SER A 66 -10.47 10.78 11.30
N ILE A 67 -11.42 10.20 12.05
CA ILE A 67 -11.25 9.77 13.42
C ILE A 67 -11.88 8.39 13.58
N ILE A 68 -11.15 7.45 14.20
CA ILE A 68 -11.69 6.17 14.66
C ILE A 68 -11.55 6.09 16.18
N GLY A 69 -12.58 5.60 16.87
CA GLY A 69 -12.56 5.58 18.33
C GLY A 69 -13.58 4.63 18.95
N THR A 70 -13.43 4.42 20.25
CA THR A 70 -14.31 3.64 21.12
C THR A 70 -14.26 4.26 22.52
N ASP A 71 -15.25 3.98 23.36
CA ASP A 71 -15.23 4.30 24.79
C ASP A 71 -15.77 3.12 25.65
N ASP A 72 -16.20 3.41 26.87
CA ASP A 72 -16.77 2.46 27.85
C ASP A 72 -15.88 1.24 28.14
N MET A 73 -14.57 1.47 28.10
CA MET A 73 -13.57 0.41 28.27
C MET A 73 -13.22 0.19 29.75
N THR A 74 -13.94 -0.73 30.39
CA THR A 74 -13.71 -1.09 31.81
C THR A 74 -12.74 -2.26 31.95
N THR A 75 -13.12 -3.45 31.48
CA THR A 75 -12.29 -4.67 31.47
C THR A 75 -11.90 -5.13 30.07
N CYS A 76 -12.63 -4.66 29.07
CA CYS A 76 -12.31 -4.83 27.65
C CYS A 76 -11.04 -4.06 27.26
N GLN A 77 -10.50 -4.38 26.09
CA GLN A 77 -9.24 -3.86 25.58
C GLN A 77 -9.42 -3.26 24.19
N CYS A 78 -8.96 -2.02 23.99
CA CYS A 78 -8.80 -1.44 22.66
C CYS A 78 -7.49 -1.93 22.07
N VAL A 79 -7.54 -2.49 20.87
CA VAL A 79 -6.34 -2.79 20.08
C VAL A 79 -6.33 -1.90 18.86
N ILE A 80 -5.22 -1.18 18.66
CA ILE A 80 -4.98 -0.34 17.49
C ILE A 80 -3.76 -0.88 16.77
N ILE A 81 -3.91 -1.22 15.49
CA ILE A 81 -2.82 -1.67 14.63
C ILE A 81 -2.70 -0.67 13.49
N ARG A 82 -1.49 -0.12 13.29
CA ARG A 82 -1.24 0.91 12.27
C ARG A 82 -0.13 0.46 11.34
N HIS A 83 -0.39 0.50 10.04
CA HIS A 83 0.64 0.37 9.03
C HIS A 83 1.25 1.75 8.75
N THR A 84 2.46 1.99 9.22
CA THR A 84 3.10 3.32 9.16
C THR A 84 3.52 3.74 7.75
N GLY A 85 3.70 2.80 6.82
CA GLY A 85 4.12 3.09 5.44
C GLY A 85 3.04 3.70 4.55
N ASN A 86 1.76 3.35 4.75
CA ASN A 86 0.62 3.89 3.97
C ASN A 86 -0.41 4.61 4.86
N GLY A 87 -0.21 4.60 6.18
CA GLY A 87 -1.08 5.26 7.15
C GLY A 87 -2.40 4.55 7.42
N ALA A 88 -2.62 3.32 6.92
CA ALA A 88 -3.82 2.54 7.24
C ALA A 88 -3.86 2.19 8.74
N VAL A 89 -5.06 2.25 9.33
CA VAL A 89 -5.29 2.03 10.76
C VAL A 89 -6.46 1.09 10.95
N GLY A 90 -6.25 0.05 11.77
CA GLY A 90 -7.29 -0.81 12.29
C GLY A 90 -7.49 -0.58 13.79
N LEU A 91 -8.74 -0.56 14.23
CA LEU A 91 -9.14 -0.52 15.63
C LEU A 91 -10.15 -1.64 15.91
N GLY A 92 -9.97 -2.34 17.03
CA GLY A 92 -10.93 -3.31 17.53
C GLY A 92 -11.18 -3.15 19.03
N HIS A 93 -12.42 -3.38 19.45
CA HIS A 93 -12.85 -3.39 20.85
C HIS A 93 -13.10 -4.82 21.30
N PHE A 94 -12.18 -5.37 22.10
CA PHE A 94 -12.18 -6.78 22.51
C PHE A 94 -12.62 -6.95 23.96
N ASP A 95 -13.59 -7.81 24.21
CA ASP A 95 -14.16 -8.08 25.55
C ASP A 95 -13.78 -9.45 26.13
N GLY A 96 -12.79 -10.12 25.53
CA GLY A 96 -12.41 -11.50 25.84
C GLY A 96 -12.90 -12.51 24.81
N ASN A 97 -13.85 -12.15 23.94
CA ASN A 97 -14.36 -13.04 22.89
C ASN A 97 -13.79 -12.71 21.51
N GLY A 98 -13.59 -13.73 20.68
CA GLY A 98 -13.22 -13.55 19.27
C GLY A 98 -11.88 -12.85 19.03
N ILE A 99 -10.97 -12.86 20.01
CA ILE A 99 -9.69 -12.13 19.95
C ILE A 99 -8.87 -12.56 18.73
N GLU A 100 -8.67 -13.87 18.55
CA GLU A 100 -7.86 -14.40 17.46
C GLU A 100 -8.45 -14.05 16.09
N ASP A 101 -9.74 -14.29 15.89
CA ASP A 101 -10.46 -13.96 14.66
C ASP A 101 -10.44 -12.45 14.37
N GLY A 102 -10.69 -11.61 15.37
CA GLY A 102 -10.71 -10.16 15.19
C GLY A 102 -9.34 -9.57 14.90
N VAL A 103 -8.28 -9.99 15.62
CA VAL A 103 -6.91 -9.55 15.33
C VAL A 103 -6.47 -10.02 13.95
N SER A 104 -6.78 -11.27 13.59
CA SER A 104 -6.50 -11.81 12.25
C SER A 104 -7.20 -10.99 11.15
N LYS A 105 -8.49 -10.66 11.33
CA LYS A 105 -9.24 -9.81 10.39
C LYS A 105 -8.65 -8.41 10.23
N ILE A 106 -8.20 -7.77 11.33
CA ILE A 106 -7.55 -6.46 11.26
C ILE A 106 -6.26 -6.56 10.45
N ILE A 107 -5.41 -7.55 10.75
CA ILE A 107 -4.15 -7.78 10.06
C ILE A 107 -4.37 -8.02 8.57
N HIS A 108 -5.31 -8.89 8.20
CA HIS A 108 -5.63 -9.18 6.81
C HIS A 108 -6.09 -7.92 6.06
N LYS A 109 -7.02 -7.16 6.62
CA LYS A 109 -7.49 -5.91 6.00
C LYS A 109 -6.38 -4.86 5.86
N LEU A 110 -5.49 -4.74 6.85
CA LEU A 110 -4.35 -3.83 6.77
C LEU A 110 -3.35 -4.25 5.70
N HIS A 111 -3.15 -5.56 5.53
CA HIS A 111 -2.32 -6.11 4.46
C HIS A 111 -2.96 -5.89 3.09
N ASP A 112 -4.28 -6.04 2.96
CA ASP A 112 -4.99 -5.73 1.71
C ASP A 112 -4.82 -4.25 1.33
N LEU A 113 -4.83 -3.35 2.32
CA LEU A 113 -4.53 -1.92 2.10
C LEU A 113 -3.04 -1.64 1.86
N SER A 114 -2.13 -2.51 2.30
CA SER A 114 -0.70 -2.36 1.98
C SER A 114 -0.39 -2.77 0.53
N HIS A 115 -1.28 -3.53 -0.11
CA HIS A 115 -1.25 -3.77 -1.56
C HIS A 115 -1.61 -2.54 -2.40
N GLU A 116 -2.14 -1.47 -1.80
CA GLU A 116 -2.21 -0.13 -2.42
C GLU A 116 -0.89 0.64 -2.23
N GLN A 117 0.26 -0.03 -2.34
CA GLN A 117 1.55 0.66 -2.35
C GLN A 117 1.65 1.45 -3.66
N TYR A 118 1.24 2.71 -3.62
CA TYR A 118 1.29 3.59 -4.78
C TYR A 118 2.74 3.77 -5.25
N GLN A 119 3.13 3.05 -6.31
CA GLN A 119 4.47 3.07 -6.93
C GLN A 119 4.62 4.22 -7.95
N GLY A 120 3.75 5.21 -7.87
CA GLY A 120 3.73 6.36 -8.75
C GLY A 120 2.78 6.20 -9.95
N PRO A 121 2.74 7.21 -10.82
CA PRO A 121 1.82 7.23 -11.95
C PRO A 121 2.17 6.15 -12.98
N GLU A 122 1.11 5.67 -13.64
CA GLU A 122 1.17 4.86 -14.86
C GLU A 122 2.09 3.62 -14.76
N LEU A 123 2.03 2.91 -13.63
CA LEU A 123 2.85 1.72 -13.38
C LEU A 123 2.66 0.65 -14.47
N ASP A 124 1.43 0.40 -14.90
CA ASP A 124 1.13 -0.61 -15.92
C ASP A 124 1.75 -0.24 -17.28
N LEU A 125 1.65 1.04 -17.67
CA LEU A 125 2.28 1.57 -18.88
C LEU A 125 3.81 1.49 -18.81
N ARG A 126 4.40 1.91 -17.68
CA ARG A 126 5.85 1.86 -17.47
C ARG A 126 6.37 0.41 -17.46
N SER A 127 5.61 -0.50 -16.86
CA SER A 127 5.92 -1.93 -16.81
C SER A 127 5.73 -2.60 -18.17
N ALA A 128 4.81 -2.12 -19.01
CA ALA A 128 4.55 -2.69 -20.32
C ALA A 128 5.81 -2.73 -21.18
N VAL A 129 6.65 -1.69 -21.13
CA VAL A 129 7.91 -1.60 -21.88
C VAL A 129 8.84 -2.78 -21.61
N PHE A 130 8.85 -3.32 -20.40
CA PHE A 130 9.68 -4.46 -20.03
C PHE A 130 9.22 -5.75 -20.71
N PHE A 131 7.91 -5.95 -20.83
CA PHE A 131 7.32 -7.16 -21.39
C PHE A 131 7.19 -7.13 -22.92
N THR A 132 7.08 -5.94 -23.52
CA THR A 132 6.83 -5.76 -24.96
C THR A 132 7.99 -5.17 -25.74
N GLY A 133 9.02 -4.65 -25.05
CA GLY A 133 10.11 -3.89 -25.66
C GLY A 133 10.77 -4.63 -26.83
N SER A 134 10.92 -3.92 -27.95
CA SER A 134 11.78 -4.35 -29.05
C SER A 134 13.23 -4.49 -28.56
N ARG A 135 14.08 -5.20 -29.32
CA ARG A 135 15.50 -5.42 -28.94
C ARG A 135 16.23 -4.11 -28.58
N ASP A 136 15.81 -3.00 -29.19
CA ASP A 136 16.40 -1.67 -29.00
C ASP A 136 15.98 -1.01 -27.68
N VAL A 137 14.86 -1.40 -27.08
CA VAL A 137 14.36 -0.82 -25.80
C VAL A 137 14.73 -1.69 -24.60
N LYS A 138 14.93 -3.00 -24.80
CA LYS A 138 15.24 -3.97 -23.73
C LYS A 138 16.55 -3.68 -22.97
N HIS A 139 17.45 -2.89 -23.56
CA HIS A 139 18.74 -2.53 -22.97
C HIS A 139 18.85 -1.03 -22.61
N VAL A 140 17.76 -0.27 -22.71
CA VAL A 140 17.76 1.17 -22.42
C VAL A 140 17.37 1.41 -20.96
N MET A 141 18.17 2.21 -20.27
CA MET A 141 17.78 2.80 -18.99
C MET A 141 17.08 4.14 -19.26
N PHE A 142 15.86 4.31 -18.78
CA PHE A 142 15.09 5.55 -18.95
C PHE A 142 15.40 6.54 -17.83
N ASP A 143 15.86 7.73 -18.20
CA ASP A 143 15.87 8.89 -17.29
C ASP A 143 14.48 9.52 -17.28
N VAL A 144 13.79 9.38 -16.14
CA VAL A 144 12.37 9.73 -16.00
C VAL A 144 12.13 10.96 -15.12
N TYR A 145 13.17 11.58 -14.54
CA TYR A 145 12.97 12.66 -13.57
C TYR A 145 13.96 13.80 -13.74
N ASP A 146 13.43 14.98 -14.07
CA ASP A 146 14.19 16.23 -14.06
C ASP A 146 14.11 16.86 -12.65
N CYS A 147 15.20 16.76 -11.91
CA CYS A 147 15.28 17.30 -10.56
C CYS A 147 15.34 18.83 -10.51
N SER A 148 15.78 19.50 -11.59
CA SER A 148 15.81 20.96 -11.67
C SER A 148 14.41 21.54 -11.83
N LEU A 149 13.53 20.80 -12.49
CA LEU A 149 12.15 21.20 -12.74
C LEU A 149 11.15 20.56 -11.76
N GLY A 150 11.56 19.51 -11.04
CA GLY A 150 10.68 18.71 -10.18
C GLY A 150 9.64 17.94 -10.99
N LEU A 151 10.02 17.46 -12.18
CA LEU A 151 9.10 16.93 -13.19
C LEU A 151 9.45 15.47 -13.52
N MET A 152 8.47 14.58 -13.39
CA MET A 152 8.58 13.23 -13.92
C MET A 152 8.06 13.19 -15.35
N LYS A 153 8.79 12.54 -16.26
CA LYS A 153 8.43 12.34 -17.66
C LYS A 153 8.29 10.84 -17.95
N ILE A 154 7.16 10.46 -18.54
CA ILE A 154 6.90 9.10 -19.02
C ILE A 154 6.69 9.14 -20.53
N GLY A 155 7.53 8.39 -21.26
CA GLY A 155 7.44 8.27 -22.71
C GLY A 155 7.78 9.57 -23.48
N PRO A 156 7.30 9.70 -24.73
CA PRO A 156 6.60 8.64 -25.47
C PRO A 156 7.53 7.45 -25.71
N PHE A 157 6.98 6.25 -25.78
CA PHE A 157 7.69 5.08 -26.27
C PHE A 157 6.74 4.24 -27.12
N ASN A 158 7.33 3.37 -27.94
CA ASN A 158 6.60 2.45 -28.78
C ASN A 158 6.97 1.00 -28.46
N TYR A 159 6.02 0.10 -28.67
CA TYR A 159 6.27 -1.33 -28.64
C TYR A 159 5.38 -2.04 -29.66
N GLU A 160 5.77 -3.25 -30.01
CA GLU A 160 4.96 -4.12 -30.87
C GLU A 160 3.90 -4.85 -30.04
N PRO A 161 2.73 -5.16 -30.63
CA PRO A 161 1.70 -5.95 -29.96
C PRO A 161 2.25 -7.28 -29.42
N MET A 162 2.04 -7.53 -28.13
CA MET A 162 2.48 -8.75 -27.49
C MET A 162 1.69 -9.96 -28.01
N ARG A 163 2.37 -10.88 -28.70
CA ARG A 163 1.75 -12.12 -29.16
C ARG A 163 1.34 -12.99 -27.97
N GLY A 164 0.10 -13.44 -27.96
CA GLY A 164 -0.41 -14.38 -26.95
C GLY A 164 -0.66 -13.75 -25.58
N VAL A 165 -0.82 -12.43 -25.48
CA VAL A 165 -1.20 -11.78 -24.21
C VAL A 165 -2.48 -12.39 -23.60
N ASP A 166 -3.45 -12.78 -24.44
CA ASP A 166 -4.66 -13.48 -24.01
C ASP A 166 -4.36 -14.84 -23.36
N LEU A 167 -3.39 -15.59 -23.91
CA LEU A 167 -2.99 -16.88 -23.38
C LEU A 167 -2.31 -16.73 -22.02
N TRP A 168 -1.46 -15.70 -21.87
CA TRP A 168 -0.83 -15.37 -20.60
C TRP A 168 -1.86 -14.97 -19.53
N LEU A 169 -2.85 -14.16 -19.89
CA LEU A 169 -3.93 -13.77 -18.98
C LEU A 169 -4.76 -14.96 -18.49
N GLN A 170 -4.82 -16.06 -19.25
CA GLN A 170 -5.53 -17.29 -18.88
C GLN A 170 -4.71 -18.26 -18.00
N GLN A 171 -3.41 -18.05 -17.84
CA GLN A 171 -2.56 -18.94 -17.02
C GLN A 171 -2.89 -18.80 -15.53
N SER A 172 -2.50 -19.78 -14.72
CA SER A 172 -2.59 -19.70 -13.25
C SER A 172 -1.57 -18.72 -12.68
N ASP A 173 -1.81 -18.27 -11.45
CA ASP A 173 -0.88 -17.37 -10.76
C ASP A 173 0.49 -18.01 -10.55
N ASP A 174 0.52 -19.29 -10.16
CA ASP A 174 1.76 -20.06 -10.03
C ASP A 174 2.53 -20.15 -11.35
N PHE A 175 1.83 -20.36 -12.47
CA PHE A 175 2.48 -20.42 -13.77
C PHE A 175 3.09 -19.08 -14.17
N ILE A 176 2.36 -17.98 -13.95
CA ILE A 176 2.87 -16.62 -14.21
C ILE A 176 4.10 -16.35 -13.34
N LEU A 177 4.01 -16.64 -12.04
CA LEU A 177 5.09 -16.42 -11.09
C LEU A 177 6.35 -17.18 -11.51
N GLN A 178 6.23 -18.47 -11.79
CA GLN A 178 7.38 -19.33 -12.12
C GLN A 178 8.02 -19.01 -13.48
N ASN A 179 7.26 -18.45 -14.44
CA ASN A 179 7.78 -18.20 -15.80
C ASN A 179 8.16 -16.75 -16.06
N LEU A 180 7.64 -15.78 -15.30
CA LEU A 180 7.87 -14.35 -15.53
C LEU A 180 8.65 -13.65 -14.43
N SER A 181 8.85 -14.30 -13.27
CA SER A 181 9.80 -13.84 -12.27
C SER A 181 11.19 -14.43 -12.52
N THR A 182 12.23 -13.65 -12.25
CA THR A 182 13.62 -14.15 -12.16
C THR A 182 13.93 -14.83 -10.82
N SER A 183 13.07 -14.66 -9.82
CA SER A 183 13.25 -15.12 -8.45
C SER A 183 11.91 -15.44 -7.76
N PRO A 184 11.17 -16.47 -8.23
CA PRO A 184 9.79 -16.77 -7.80
C PRO A 184 9.60 -16.91 -6.28
N GLU A 185 10.60 -17.42 -5.57
CA GLU A 185 10.54 -17.73 -4.13
C GLU A 185 10.53 -16.49 -3.23
N VAL A 186 10.95 -15.33 -3.75
CA VAL A 186 11.09 -14.09 -2.99
C VAL A 186 10.29 -12.93 -3.56
N GLU A 187 9.47 -13.18 -4.58
CA GLU A 187 8.58 -12.14 -5.11
C GLU A 187 7.56 -11.70 -4.06
N PRO A 188 7.19 -10.42 -4.05
CA PRO A 188 6.14 -9.95 -3.17
C PRO A 188 4.79 -10.55 -3.59
N ALA A 189 3.87 -10.68 -2.63
CA ALA A 189 2.55 -11.29 -2.87
C ALA A 189 1.71 -10.61 -3.97
N HIS A 190 2.00 -9.35 -4.32
CA HIS A 190 1.33 -8.60 -5.37
C HIS A 190 1.98 -8.71 -6.76
N PHE A 191 3.09 -9.46 -6.91
CA PHE A 191 3.82 -9.57 -8.18
C PHE A 191 2.92 -10.00 -9.34
N VAL A 192 2.21 -11.13 -9.18
CA VAL A 192 1.35 -11.68 -10.24
C VAL A 192 0.20 -10.74 -10.58
N MET A 193 -0.36 -10.07 -9.58
CA MET A 193 -1.40 -9.06 -9.77
C MET A 193 -0.89 -7.91 -10.67
N ASN A 194 0.31 -7.39 -10.41
CA ASN A 194 0.92 -6.33 -11.21
C ASN A 194 1.23 -6.79 -12.65
N VAL A 195 1.72 -8.02 -12.82
CA VAL A 195 1.95 -8.60 -14.15
C VAL A 195 0.63 -8.69 -14.93
N ARG A 196 -0.45 -9.16 -14.29
CA ARG A 196 -1.77 -9.25 -14.94
C ARG A 196 -2.34 -7.88 -15.30
N ALA A 197 -2.19 -6.88 -14.44
CA ALA A 197 -2.60 -5.50 -14.73
C ALA A 197 -1.84 -4.94 -15.94
N THR A 198 -0.53 -5.16 -15.97
CA THR A 198 0.33 -4.79 -17.10
C THR A 198 -0.10 -5.50 -18.40
N PHE A 199 -0.41 -6.79 -18.35
CA PHE A 199 -0.87 -7.54 -19.54
C PHE A 199 -2.23 -7.08 -20.04
N LYS A 200 -3.17 -6.76 -19.14
CA LYS A 200 -4.44 -6.12 -19.53
C LYS A 200 -4.21 -4.77 -20.19
N PHE A 201 -3.27 -3.96 -19.66
CA PHE A 201 -2.91 -2.69 -20.27
C PHE A 201 -2.37 -2.86 -21.69
N ILE A 202 -1.44 -3.81 -21.89
CA ILE A 202 -0.88 -4.13 -23.21
C ILE A 202 -1.97 -4.61 -24.18
N GLN A 203 -2.88 -5.47 -23.73
CA GLN A 203 -4.01 -5.97 -24.51
C GLN A 203 -4.91 -4.83 -25.00
N GLN A 204 -5.18 -3.84 -24.14
CA GLN A 204 -6.01 -2.68 -24.46
C GLN A 204 -5.27 -1.63 -25.30
N ASN A 205 -3.94 -1.59 -25.23
CA ASN A 205 -3.07 -0.61 -25.88
C ASN A 205 -2.00 -1.28 -26.75
N PRO A 206 -2.38 -1.98 -27.83
CA PRO A 206 -1.42 -2.69 -28.68
C PRO A 206 -0.47 -1.75 -29.44
N PHE A 207 -0.85 -0.48 -29.63
CA PHE A 207 -0.08 0.54 -30.34
C PHE A 207 -0.01 1.83 -29.49
N PRO A 208 0.91 1.93 -28.52
CA PRO A 208 0.90 2.99 -27.51
C PRO A 208 1.15 4.38 -28.10
N THR A 209 1.83 4.50 -29.24
CA THR A 209 1.98 5.78 -29.97
C THR A 209 0.67 6.35 -30.49
N VAL A 210 -0.38 5.52 -30.60
CA VAL A 210 -1.72 5.94 -31.03
C VAL A 210 -2.68 6.01 -29.84
N THR A 211 -2.65 5.01 -28.95
CA THR A 211 -3.65 4.88 -27.88
C THR A 211 -3.26 5.58 -26.59
N VAL A 212 -1.97 5.79 -26.35
CA VAL A 212 -1.44 6.34 -25.08
C VAL A 212 -0.77 7.69 -25.28
N PHE A 213 0.06 7.84 -26.31
CA PHE A 213 0.86 9.03 -26.57
C PHE A 213 0.39 9.74 -27.86
N PRO A 214 -0.81 10.34 -27.89
CA PRO A 214 -1.27 11.07 -29.06
C PRO A 214 -0.29 12.18 -29.42
N ASP A 215 -0.11 12.39 -30.72
CA ASP A 215 0.86 13.34 -31.30
C ASP A 215 2.31 13.11 -30.83
N ASN A 216 2.63 11.88 -30.39
CA ASN A 216 3.93 11.51 -29.84
C ASN A 216 4.32 12.38 -28.62
N THR A 217 3.33 12.76 -27.81
CA THR A 217 3.53 13.60 -26.62
C THR A 217 3.76 12.74 -25.39
N ALA A 218 4.81 13.05 -24.62
CA ALA A 218 5.07 12.41 -23.33
C ALA A 218 4.04 12.82 -22.27
N HIS A 219 3.86 11.99 -21.25
CA HIS A 219 3.12 12.38 -20.05
C HIS A 219 4.06 12.99 -19.03
N PHE A 220 3.62 14.08 -18.39
CA PHE A 220 4.40 14.82 -17.42
C PHE A 220 3.65 14.89 -16.09
N PHE A 221 4.37 14.67 -14.99
CA PHE A 221 3.83 14.66 -13.64
C PHE A 221 4.65 15.54 -12.70
N ARG A 222 3.97 16.19 -11.75
CA ARG A 222 4.60 16.99 -10.69
C ARG A 222 4.00 16.61 -9.34
N LYS A 223 4.79 16.75 -8.27
CA LYS A 223 4.27 16.61 -6.91
C LYS A 223 3.35 17.79 -6.56
N ASN A 224 2.17 17.49 -6.03
CA ASN A 224 1.26 18.49 -5.49
C ASN A 224 1.58 18.83 -4.02
N GLU A 225 0.78 19.70 -3.41
CA GLU A 225 0.97 20.17 -2.03
C GLU A 225 0.93 19.02 -0.99
N HIS A 226 0.31 17.89 -1.33
CA HIS A 226 0.25 16.69 -0.49
C HIS A 226 1.37 15.68 -0.78
N GLY A 227 2.30 16.00 -1.69
CA GLY A 227 3.37 15.09 -2.10
C GLY A 227 2.90 13.92 -2.98
N LEU A 228 1.72 14.02 -3.59
CA LEU A 228 1.21 13.05 -4.58
C LEU A 228 1.53 13.51 -6.01
N TRP A 229 1.61 12.59 -6.99
CA TRP A 229 1.87 12.95 -8.38
C TRP A 229 0.58 13.34 -9.11
N ASP A 230 0.54 14.54 -9.67
CA ASP A 230 -0.54 15.02 -10.52
C ASP A 230 -0.04 15.20 -11.96
N ILE A 231 -0.92 14.90 -12.94
CA ILE A 231 -0.64 15.16 -14.35
C ILE A 231 -0.54 16.66 -14.60
N CYS A 232 0.44 17.07 -15.39
CA CYS A 232 0.64 18.47 -15.75
C CYS A 232 0.97 18.61 -17.24
N ARG A 233 0.68 19.79 -17.80
CA ARG A 233 1.12 20.15 -19.15
C ARG A 233 2.51 20.74 -19.06
N TYR A 234 3.41 20.25 -19.90
CA TYR A 234 4.74 20.81 -20.06
C TYR A 234 4.83 21.47 -21.44
N ASP A 235 4.75 22.79 -21.48
CA ASP A 235 4.94 23.57 -22.70
C ASP A 235 6.43 23.80 -22.89
N PHE A 236 6.99 23.32 -24.01
CA PHE A 236 8.35 23.65 -24.42
C PHE A 236 8.39 25.15 -24.78
N ARG A 237 8.89 25.99 -23.87
CA ARG A 237 9.25 27.38 -24.17
C ARG A 237 10.73 27.47 -24.51
#